data_AF-A0A2V9GCI7-F1
#
_entry.id   AF-A0A2V9GCI7-F1
#
_cell.length_a   1.000
_cell.length_b   1.000
_cell.length_c   1.000
_cell.angle_alpha   90.00
_cell.angle_beta   90.00
_cell.angle_gamma   90.00
#
_symmetry.space_group_name_H-M   'P 1'
#
loop_
_entity.id
_entity.type
_entity.pdbx_description
1 polymer ?
#
loop_
_entity_poly.entity_id
_entity_poly.type
_entity_poly.pdbx_seq_one_letter_code
_entity_poly.pdbx_strand_id
1 'polypeptide(L)'
;MLRYFRPCLGALSLFLLPAGFPACAQAPDAVTAPLREVHADGEKLLNEAQVITITGLVIGAQIGRSDLQSAADRLVQSGLFAKVSYSFQTKVAGILVSYHVEESPRIPVYFDNIPWFSDSELGNAIRRKFPFFDGTLPEAGATVDQGVDAVKELLSSRGLQVSLEHTVIANPNGEGDVQEIRVEGATLQIAKLEFGDPSLLAAKAAQQHLPEILGKPYSRMTIDLFLSEAIRPIYLQQGFLRAKLGPPEVRLTGDSHQKLPAQIPVYVPIAPGAVYRWKEIHWTGNTLVSEFTLDGLLGVKHGDIADGMQIEAGWDRVREEYAHRGYLEAKIDPAPAYDDQAHTVSYAVSIQEGPQYHFGKMILTGISPAAERKLHAAWPIAAGEIFDKAKFEDLLAKLQTHQEQVFGELPVHYENVGHWLQTDARENTVDVLLDFK
;
A
#
# COMPACT_ATOMS: atom_id res chain seq x y z
N MET A 1 -12.52 44.87 -25.54
CA MET A 1 -13.32 45.80 -26.37
C MET A 1 -14.71 45.20 -26.56
N LEU A 2 -15.74 45.99 -26.22
CA LEU A 2 -17.20 45.90 -26.51
C LEU A 2 -17.86 44.50 -26.39
N ARG A 3 -18.76 44.17 -25.46
CA ARG A 3 -19.86 44.89 -24.77
C ARG A 3 -20.92 45.47 -25.73
N TYR A 4 -22.10 44.82 -25.74
CA TYR A 4 -23.43 45.35 -25.37
C TYR A 4 -24.63 45.16 -26.33
N PHE A 5 -25.76 44.87 -25.66
CA PHE A 5 -27.14 45.35 -25.87
C PHE A 5 -28.13 44.63 -26.82
N ARG A 6 -29.20 44.11 -26.17
CA ARG A 6 -30.56 43.85 -26.66
C ARG A 6 -31.22 45.13 -27.21
N PRO A 7 -32.34 44.99 -27.95
CA PRO A 7 -33.62 45.35 -27.32
C PRO A 7 -34.78 44.37 -27.56
N CYS A 8 -35.74 44.50 -26.66
CA CYS A 8 -37.04 43.86 -26.56
C CYS A 8 -38.08 44.68 -27.37
N LEU A 9 -39.12 44.05 -27.95
CA LEU A 9 -40.55 44.39 -27.78
C LEU A 9 -41.42 43.66 -28.83
N GLY A 10 -42.61 43.20 -28.42
CA GLY A 10 -43.71 42.89 -29.32
C GLY A 10 -44.56 41.69 -28.90
N ALA A 11 -45.48 41.91 -27.97
CA ALA A 11 -46.43 40.91 -27.46
C ALA A 11 -47.51 40.53 -28.49
N LEU A 12 -47.96 39.27 -28.46
CA LEU A 12 -49.35 38.93 -28.76
C LEU A 12 -49.79 37.74 -27.88
N SER A 13 -50.71 38.03 -26.97
CA SER A 13 -51.33 37.08 -26.05
C SER A 13 -52.39 36.26 -26.78
N LEU A 14 -52.31 34.93 -26.72
CA LEU A 14 -53.45 34.05 -26.97
C LEU A 14 -53.77 33.27 -25.69
N PHE A 15 -54.99 33.49 -25.19
CA PHE A 15 -55.62 32.75 -24.11
C PHE A 15 -55.78 31.28 -24.51
N LEU A 16 -55.08 30.40 -23.81
CA LEU A 16 -55.38 28.97 -23.75
C LEU A 16 -55.36 28.59 -22.27
N LEU A 17 -56.54 28.32 -21.73
CA LEU A 17 -56.74 27.63 -20.45
C LEU A 17 -56.47 26.13 -20.69
N PRO A 18 -55.49 25.51 -20.00
CA PRO A 18 -55.60 24.11 -19.65
C PRO A 18 -56.03 24.01 -18.18
N ALA A 19 -56.97 23.09 -17.96
CA ALA A 19 -57.50 22.68 -16.69
C ALA A 19 -56.41 22.57 -15.62
N GLY A 20 -56.73 23.07 -14.41
CA GLY A 20 -55.92 22.83 -13.23
C GLY A 20 -55.75 21.33 -13.04
N PHE A 21 -54.54 20.84 -13.30
CA PHE A 21 -54.08 19.64 -12.62
C PHE A 21 -54.14 19.95 -11.13
N PRO A 22 -54.75 19.10 -10.30
CA PRO A 22 -54.54 19.24 -8.87
C PRO A 22 -53.04 19.20 -8.67
N ALA A 23 -52.50 20.24 -8.03
CA ALA A 23 -51.18 20.12 -7.43
C ALA A 23 -51.23 18.81 -6.64
N CYS A 24 -50.42 17.82 -7.04
CA CYS A 24 -50.08 16.74 -6.13
C CYS A 24 -49.53 17.46 -4.91
N ALA A 25 -50.35 17.54 -3.87
CA ALA A 25 -49.90 17.87 -2.54
C ALA A 25 -48.68 17.00 -2.30
N GLN A 26 -47.53 17.63 -2.05
CA GLN A 26 -46.41 16.94 -1.45
C GLN A 26 -46.98 16.22 -0.24
N ALA A 27 -46.95 14.89 -0.27
CA ALA A 27 -47.43 14.09 0.85
C ALA A 27 -46.68 14.59 2.09
N PRO A 28 -47.38 14.91 3.20
CA PRO A 28 -46.72 15.43 4.39
C PRO A 28 -45.72 14.39 4.87
N ASP A 29 -44.46 14.81 4.99
CA ASP A 29 -43.43 14.00 5.62
C ASP A 29 -43.84 13.68 7.05
N ALA A 30 -43.79 12.37 7.32
CA ALA A 30 -43.56 11.66 8.56
C ALA A 30 -44.49 11.91 9.76
N VAL A 31 -45.32 10.90 10.04
CA VAL A 31 -45.70 10.57 11.43
C VAL A 31 -44.39 10.40 12.22
N THR A 32 -44.14 11.33 13.14
CA THR A 32 -43.03 11.24 14.09
C THR A 32 -43.48 10.57 15.37
N ALA A 33 -42.57 9.85 16.02
CA ALA A 33 -42.80 9.21 17.30
C ALA A 33 -41.54 9.29 18.16
N PRO A 34 -41.66 9.22 19.51
CA PRO A 34 -40.51 9.30 20.38
C PRO A 34 -39.60 8.07 20.18
N LEU A 35 -38.30 8.30 19.97
CA LEU A 35 -37.29 7.25 19.97
C LEU A 35 -37.14 6.66 21.38
N ARG A 36 -37.19 5.33 21.50
CA ARG A 36 -37.08 4.63 22.79
C ARG A 36 -35.79 3.86 22.93
N GLU A 37 -35.41 3.10 21.91
CA GLU A 37 -34.24 2.23 21.93
C GLU A 37 -33.51 2.34 20.60
N VAL A 38 -32.18 2.36 20.68
CA VAL A 38 -31.26 2.25 19.55
C VAL A 38 -30.34 1.09 19.87
N HIS A 39 -30.24 0.15 18.94
CA HIS A 39 -29.34 -0.99 19.00
C HIS A 39 -28.42 -1.00 17.78
N ALA A 40 -27.27 -1.62 17.93
CA ALA A 40 -26.39 -1.96 16.82
C ALA A 40 -25.88 -3.40 16.95
N ASP A 41 -25.68 -4.06 15.81
CA ASP A 41 -25.02 -5.35 15.73
C ASP A 41 -24.15 -5.45 14.47
N GLY A 42 -23.20 -6.39 14.50
CA GLY A 42 -22.23 -6.64 13.43
C GLY A 42 -20.90 -5.92 13.60
N GLU A 43 -20.79 -5.05 14.62
CA GLU A 43 -19.52 -4.51 15.09
C GLU A 43 -18.57 -5.59 15.62
N LYS A 44 -17.26 -5.34 15.48
CA LYS A 44 -16.19 -6.25 15.92
C LYS A 44 -15.14 -5.51 16.71
N LEU A 45 -14.62 -4.42 16.15
CA LEU A 45 -13.64 -3.55 16.80
C LEU A 45 -14.33 -2.47 17.64
N LEU A 46 -15.43 -1.93 17.15
CA LEU A 46 -16.25 -0.98 17.87
C LEU A 46 -17.21 -1.70 18.82
N ASN A 47 -17.70 -1.00 19.83
CA ASN A 47 -18.82 -1.45 20.65
C ASN A 47 -20.12 -0.76 20.27
N GLU A 48 -21.25 -1.37 20.61
CA GLU A 48 -22.60 -0.87 20.33
C GLU A 48 -22.78 0.62 20.71
N ALA A 49 -22.28 1.04 21.88
CA ALA A 49 -22.40 2.44 22.33
C ALA A 49 -21.65 3.43 21.43
N GLN A 50 -20.51 3.03 20.87
CA GLN A 50 -19.74 3.84 19.92
C GLN A 50 -20.48 3.96 18.58
N VAL A 51 -21.06 2.86 18.07
CA VAL A 51 -21.89 2.87 16.86
C VAL A 51 -23.08 3.81 17.06
N ILE A 52 -23.80 3.68 18.19
CA ILE A 52 -24.93 4.54 18.54
C ILE A 52 -24.51 6.02 18.61
N THR A 53 -23.33 6.32 19.15
CA THR A 53 -22.82 7.69 19.22
C THR A 53 -22.67 8.31 17.83
N ILE A 54 -22.20 7.54 16.84
CA ILE A 54 -22.05 8.00 15.44
C ILE A 54 -23.41 8.28 14.80
N THR A 55 -24.45 7.51 15.16
CA THR A 55 -25.82 7.76 14.63
C THR A 55 -26.34 9.15 14.95
N GLY A 56 -25.85 9.79 16.02
CA GLY A 56 -26.35 11.09 16.50
C GLY A 56 -27.81 11.07 16.97
N LEU A 57 -28.41 9.90 17.14
CA LEU A 57 -29.77 9.76 17.64
C LEU A 57 -29.83 10.01 19.15
N VAL A 58 -30.88 10.71 19.60
CA VAL A 58 -31.10 11.04 21.00
C VAL A 58 -32.37 10.37 21.48
N ILE A 59 -32.26 9.52 22.52
CA ILE A 59 -33.41 8.84 23.12
C ILE A 59 -34.42 9.87 23.64
N GLY A 60 -35.69 9.67 23.31
CA GLY A 60 -36.81 10.56 23.66
C GLY A 60 -37.13 11.63 22.61
N ALA A 61 -36.27 11.85 21.61
CA ALA A 61 -36.54 12.78 20.51
C ALA A 61 -37.68 12.28 19.62
N GLN A 62 -38.48 13.20 19.07
CA GLN A 62 -39.48 12.88 18.05
C GLN A 62 -38.77 12.67 16.72
N ILE A 63 -38.78 11.45 16.21
CA ILE A 63 -38.08 11.08 14.98
C ILE A 63 -39.03 10.44 13.96
N GLY A 64 -38.69 10.58 12.68
CA GLY A 64 -39.32 9.93 11.56
C GLY A 64 -38.34 9.07 10.75
N ARG A 65 -38.82 8.53 9.63
CA ARG A 65 -38.01 7.69 8.74
C ARG A 65 -36.78 8.42 8.19
N SER A 66 -36.90 9.71 7.89
CA SER A 66 -35.80 10.56 7.41
C SER A 66 -34.66 10.67 8.42
N ASP A 67 -34.97 10.71 9.72
CA ASP A 67 -33.97 10.79 10.78
C ASP A 67 -33.23 9.46 10.94
N LEU A 68 -33.96 8.34 10.85
CA LEU A 68 -33.37 6.99 10.87
C LEU A 68 -32.44 6.77 9.67
N GLN A 69 -32.86 7.21 8.49
CA GLN A 69 -32.02 7.18 7.30
C GLN A 69 -30.80 8.10 7.44
N SER A 70 -30.97 9.32 7.94
CA SER A 70 -29.87 10.26 8.15
C SER A 70 -28.83 9.71 9.15
N ALA A 71 -29.29 8.96 10.15
CA ALA A 71 -28.41 8.23 11.07
C ALA A 71 -27.67 7.07 10.38
N ALA A 72 -28.32 6.32 9.49
CA ALA A 72 -27.63 5.32 8.65
C ALA A 72 -26.59 5.98 7.74
N ASP A 73 -26.94 7.10 7.12
CA ASP A 73 -26.06 7.85 6.23
C ASP A 73 -24.83 8.38 6.98
N ARG A 74 -24.99 8.82 8.24
CA ARG A 74 -23.85 9.20 9.11
C ARG A 74 -22.91 8.03 9.40
N LEU A 75 -23.45 6.83 9.63
CA LEU A 75 -22.63 5.63 9.78
C LEU A 75 -21.83 5.37 8.49
N VAL A 76 -22.46 5.40 7.32
CA VAL A 76 -21.76 5.24 6.04
C VAL A 76 -20.71 6.33 5.82
N GLN A 77 -21.07 7.59 6.02
CA GLN A 77 -20.19 8.75 5.82
C GLN A 77 -18.99 8.76 6.77
N SER A 78 -19.08 8.08 7.93
CA SER A 78 -17.94 7.93 8.83
C SER A 78 -16.76 7.20 8.16
N GLY A 79 -17.05 6.32 7.19
CA GLY A 79 -16.06 5.43 6.57
C GLY A 79 -15.73 4.19 7.40
N LEU A 80 -16.20 4.10 8.64
CA LEU A 80 -15.92 2.98 9.55
C LEU A 80 -16.70 1.70 9.21
N PHE A 81 -17.71 1.80 8.34
CA PHE A 81 -18.57 0.68 7.99
C PHE A 81 -18.67 0.53 6.47
N ALA A 82 -18.29 -0.65 5.98
CA ALA A 82 -18.39 -1.05 4.57
C ALA A 82 -19.85 -1.28 4.17
N LYS A 83 -20.70 -1.70 5.12
CA LYS A 83 -22.15 -1.83 4.92
C LYS A 83 -22.91 -1.35 6.13
N VAL A 84 -24.03 -0.70 5.88
CA VAL A 84 -24.98 -0.26 6.91
C VAL A 84 -26.39 -0.58 6.40
N SER A 85 -27.18 -1.24 7.24
CA SER A 85 -28.62 -1.37 7.07
C SER A 85 -29.31 -1.18 8.41
N TYR A 86 -30.62 -0.98 8.42
CA TYR A 86 -31.36 -0.85 9.67
C TYR A 86 -32.77 -1.42 9.55
N SER A 87 -33.28 -1.88 10.68
CA SER A 87 -34.67 -2.25 10.86
C SER A 87 -35.27 -1.43 12.01
N PHE A 88 -36.56 -1.14 11.95
CA PHE A 88 -37.23 -0.42 13.04
C PHE A 88 -38.64 -0.95 13.26
N GLN A 89 -39.11 -0.81 14.50
CA GLN A 89 -40.45 -1.18 14.93
C GLN A 89 -41.12 0.02 15.59
N THR A 90 -42.34 0.33 15.17
CA THR A 90 -43.18 1.33 15.82
C THR A 90 -44.13 0.63 16.79
N LYS A 91 -43.97 0.92 18.09
CA LYS A 91 -44.88 0.45 19.16
C LYS A 91 -45.66 1.63 19.71
N VAL A 92 -46.72 1.36 20.49
CA VAL A 92 -47.52 2.41 21.17
C VAL A 92 -46.65 3.35 22.00
N ALA A 93 -45.56 2.84 22.57
CA ALA A 93 -44.63 3.59 23.40
C ALA A 93 -43.61 4.45 22.61
N GLY A 94 -43.41 4.19 21.30
CA GLY A 94 -42.40 4.87 20.48
C GLY A 94 -41.71 3.96 19.44
N ILE A 95 -40.62 4.47 18.86
CA ILE A 95 -39.81 3.78 17.84
C ILE A 95 -38.63 3.06 18.51
N LEU A 96 -38.38 1.83 18.08
CA LEU A 96 -37.17 1.06 18.39
C LEU A 96 -36.43 0.81 17.07
N VAL A 97 -35.14 1.09 16.99
CA VAL A 97 -34.32 0.88 15.78
C VAL A 97 -33.10 0.01 16.08
N SER A 98 -32.76 -0.87 15.15
CA SER A 98 -31.54 -1.69 15.16
C SER A 98 -30.76 -1.44 13.88
N TYR A 99 -29.50 -1.03 14.00
CA TYR A 99 -28.56 -0.87 12.89
C TYR A 99 -27.71 -2.14 12.75
N HIS A 100 -27.65 -2.71 11.56
CA HIS A 100 -26.79 -3.84 11.23
C HIS A 100 -25.62 -3.32 10.40
N VAL A 101 -24.40 -3.48 10.91
CA VAL A 101 -23.18 -2.91 10.32
C VAL A 101 -22.16 -3.97 9.97
N GLU A 102 -21.35 -3.70 8.95
CA GLU A 102 -20.12 -4.45 8.64
C GLU A 102 -18.97 -3.45 8.64
N GLU A 103 -18.02 -3.60 9.56
CA GLU A 103 -16.89 -2.67 9.69
C GLU A 103 -15.99 -2.66 8.45
N SER A 104 -15.53 -1.48 8.04
CA SER A 104 -14.50 -1.32 7.02
C SER A 104 -13.13 -1.76 7.56
N PRO A 105 -12.24 -2.28 6.71
CA PRO A 105 -10.83 -2.41 7.04
C PRO A 105 -10.26 -1.06 7.50
N ARG A 106 -9.31 -1.12 8.44
CA ARG A 106 -8.60 0.06 8.95
C ARG A 106 -7.12 -0.15 8.76
N ILE A 107 -6.44 0.91 8.34
CA ILE A 107 -5.02 0.92 8.03
C ILE A 107 -4.28 1.84 9.01
N PRO A 108 -3.01 1.56 9.34
CA PRO A 108 -2.22 2.40 10.24
C PRO A 108 -2.09 3.83 9.71
N VAL A 109 -2.09 4.80 10.62
CA VAL A 109 -1.77 6.20 10.28
C VAL A 109 -0.26 6.37 10.22
N TYR A 110 0.22 7.03 9.15
CA TYR A 110 1.63 7.35 8.96
C TYR A 110 1.79 8.87 8.83
N PHE A 111 2.57 9.48 9.73
CA PHE A 111 2.86 10.92 9.66
C PHE A 111 4.21 11.14 8.96
N ASP A 112 4.19 11.76 7.78
CA ASP A 112 5.39 11.89 6.94
C ASP A 112 6.27 13.08 7.36
N ASN A 113 5.89 14.30 7.00
CA ASN A 113 6.76 15.47 7.10
C ASN A 113 6.38 16.43 8.25
N ILE A 114 6.04 15.87 9.42
CA ILE A 114 5.57 16.63 10.60
C ILE A 114 6.57 16.49 11.76
N PRO A 115 7.78 17.07 11.68
CA PRO A 115 8.86 16.82 12.65
C PRO A 115 8.70 17.51 14.01
N TRP A 116 7.71 18.40 14.16
CA TRP A 116 7.53 19.18 15.40
C TRP A 116 6.94 18.37 16.56
N PHE A 117 6.38 17.20 16.28
CA PHE A 117 5.67 16.37 17.25
C PHE A 117 6.04 14.91 17.04
N SER A 118 6.00 14.15 18.12
CA SER A 118 6.07 12.69 18.03
C SER A 118 4.77 12.11 17.49
N ASP A 119 4.85 10.92 16.89
CA ASP A 119 3.66 10.15 16.43
C ASP A 119 2.65 9.93 17.57
N SER A 120 3.13 9.80 18.81
CA SER A 120 2.27 9.67 19.99
C SER A 120 1.50 10.96 20.28
N GLU A 121 2.12 12.13 20.17
CA GLU A 121 1.43 13.41 20.35
C GLU A 121 0.39 13.66 19.27
N LEU A 122 0.74 13.37 18.01
CA LEU A 122 -0.18 13.47 16.86
C LEU A 122 -1.36 12.50 17.01
N GLY A 123 -1.08 11.24 17.34
CA GLY A 123 -2.11 10.24 17.60
C GLY A 123 -3.00 10.58 18.80
N ASN A 124 -2.43 11.17 19.86
CA ASN A 124 -3.22 11.64 21.00
C ASN A 124 -4.11 12.82 20.64
N ALA A 125 -3.73 13.69 19.70
CA ALA A 125 -4.60 14.73 19.19
C ALA A 125 -5.82 14.14 18.48
N ILE A 126 -5.61 13.14 17.62
CA ILE A 126 -6.71 12.40 16.96
C ILE A 126 -7.61 11.74 18.00
N ARG A 127 -7.02 11.05 18.99
CA ARG A 127 -7.77 10.37 20.05
C ARG A 127 -8.69 11.31 20.85
N ARG A 128 -8.34 12.60 21.00
CA ARG A 128 -9.22 13.56 21.69
C ARG A 128 -10.51 13.85 20.94
N LYS A 129 -10.48 13.87 19.60
CA LYS A 129 -11.68 13.99 18.76
C LYS A 129 -12.38 12.65 18.55
N PHE A 130 -11.61 11.58 18.51
CA PHE A 130 -12.06 10.23 18.21
C PHE A 130 -11.56 9.26 19.29
N PRO A 131 -12.27 9.13 20.43
CA PRO A 131 -11.77 8.42 21.62
C PRO A 131 -11.34 6.97 21.41
N PHE A 132 -11.86 6.32 20.37
CA PHE A 132 -11.56 4.94 20.00
C PHE A 132 -10.46 4.83 18.93
N PHE A 133 -9.71 5.91 18.70
CA PHE A 133 -8.48 5.87 17.92
C PHE A 133 -7.42 4.95 18.57
N ASP A 134 -7.05 3.91 17.84
CA ASP A 134 -6.07 2.90 18.22
C ASP A 134 -4.77 2.98 17.41
N GLY A 135 -4.61 4.01 16.57
CA GLY A 135 -3.50 4.14 15.62
C GLY A 135 -3.88 3.86 14.16
N THR A 136 -5.12 3.42 13.91
CA THR A 136 -5.62 3.12 12.55
C THR A 136 -6.79 4.01 12.16
N LEU A 137 -6.99 4.23 10.86
CA LEU A 137 -8.14 4.93 10.28
C LEU A 137 -8.70 4.11 9.11
N PRO A 138 -9.98 4.28 8.73
CA PRO A 138 -10.45 3.77 7.44
C PRO A 138 -9.72 4.47 6.29
N GLU A 139 -9.77 3.90 5.08
CA GLU A 139 -9.13 4.48 3.88
C GLU A 139 -9.73 5.84 3.47
N ALA A 140 -11.02 6.04 3.74
CA ALA A 140 -11.75 7.26 3.41
C ALA A 140 -12.92 7.48 4.37
N GLY A 141 -13.50 8.69 4.33
CA GLY A 141 -14.68 9.07 5.10
C GLY A 141 -14.39 10.09 6.20
N ALA A 142 -15.46 10.56 6.85
CA ALA A 142 -15.40 11.68 7.78
C ALA A 142 -14.50 11.42 8.99
N THR A 143 -14.27 10.16 9.38
CA THR A 143 -13.31 9.84 10.44
C THR A 143 -11.87 10.18 10.05
N VAL A 144 -11.50 10.06 8.78
CA VAL A 144 -10.18 10.48 8.28
C VAL A 144 -10.06 12.00 8.34
N ASP A 145 -11.07 12.71 7.83
CA ASP A 145 -11.11 14.18 7.83
C ASP A 145 -11.00 14.74 9.26
N GLN A 146 -11.75 14.16 10.20
CA GLN A 146 -11.68 14.55 11.61
C GLN A 146 -10.31 14.30 12.24
N GLY A 147 -9.63 13.21 11.84
CA GLY A 147 -8.28 12.91 12.27
C GLY A 147 -7.27 13.95 11.76
N VAL A 148 -7.35 14.28 10.47
CA VAL A 148 -6.53 15.32 9.84
C VAL A 148 -6.78 16.68 10.49
N ASP A 149 -8.03 17.04 10.74
CA ASP A 149 -8.40 18.27 11.44
C ASP A 149 -7.84 18.32 12.87
N ALA A 150 -7.85 17.20 13.60
CA ALA A 150 -7.27 17.14 14.94
C ALA A 150 -5.76 17.42 14.92
N VAL A 151 -5.05 16.87 13.93
CA VAL A 151 -3.62 17.16 13.72
C VAL A 151 -3.43 18.63 13.35
N LYS A 152 -4.23 19.16 12.43
CA LYS A 152 -4.17 20.57 12.01
C LYS A 152 -4.38 21.55 13.17
N GLU A 153 -5.32 21.25 14.07
CA GLU A 153 -5.56 22.02 15.29
C GLU A 153 -4.36 21.98 16.23
N LEU A 154 -3.73 20.81 16.41
CA LEU A 154 -2.50 20.68 17.21
C LEU A 154 -1.37 21.54 16.63
N LEU A 155 -1.14 21.48 15.31
CA LEU A 155 -0.14 22.31 14.62
C LEU A 155 -0.44 23.80 14.81
N SER A 156 -1.71 24.20 14.63
CA SER A 156 -2.18 25.58 14.80
C SER A 156 -2.00 26.09 16.23
N SER A 157 -2.17 25.23 17.24
CA SER A 157 -1.94 25.57 18.65
C SER A 157 -0.48 25.95 18.95
N ARG A 158 0.46 25.55 18.09
CA ARG A 158 1.88 25.95 18.14
C ARG A 158 2.21 27.10 17.19
N GLY A 159 1.20 27.75 16.60
CA GLY A 159 1.36 28.85 15.67
C GLY A 159 1.82 28.43 14.27
N LEU A 160 1.74 27.14 13.93
CA LEU A 160 2.02 26.64 12.59
C LEU A 160 0.73 26.71 11.76
N GLN A 161 0.69 27.61 10.79
CA GLN A 161 -0.40 27.70 9.83
C GLN A 161 -0.03 26.91 8.57
N VAL A 162 -0.52 25.68 8.50
CA VAL A 162 -0.21 24.73 7.41
C VAL A 162 -1.48 24.08 6.88
N SER A 163 -1.44 23.70 5.61
CA SER A 163 -2.41 22.79 5.01
C SER A 163 -1.94 21.35 5.20
N LEU A 164 -2.86 20.44 5.46
CA LEU A 164 -2.60 19.01 5.54
C LEU A 164 -3.31 18.30 4.39
N GLU A 165 -2.66 17.28 3.87
CA GLU A 165 -3.20 16.33 2.90
C GLU A 165 -3.14 14.92 3.49
N HIS A 166 -4.02 14.05 3.01
CA HIS A 166 -3.99 12.63 3.33
C HIS A 166 -4.18 11.77 2.10
N THR A 167 -3.53 10.61 2.06
CA THR A 167 -3.67 9.63 0.98
C THR A 167 -3.40 8.21 1.50
N VAL A 168 -3.98 7.22 0.84
CA VAL A 168 -3.62 5.81 1.04
C VAL A 168 -2.39 5.52 0.18
N ILE A 169 -1.36 4.96 0.79
CA ILE A 169 -0.13 4.54 0.10
C ILE A 169 0.38 3.22 0.67
N ALA A 170 1.24 2.53 -0.08
CA ALA A 170 1.93 1.36 0.42
C ALA A 170 2.77 1.70 1.66
N ASN A 171 2.77 0.81 2.64
CA ASN A 171 3.55 0.96 3.87
C ASN A 171 5.06 0.91 3.56
N PRO A 172 5.85 1.96 3.86
CA PRO A 172 7.30 1.93 3.61
C PRO A 172 8.06 1.00 4.53
N ASN A 173 7.44 0.62 5.66
CA ASN A 173 8.09 -0.10 6.75
C ASN A 173 7.59 -1.54 6.88
N GLY A 174 6.77 -2.03 5.95
CA GLY A 174 6.21 -3.36 6.01
C GLY A 174 5.16 -3.63 4.93
N GLU A 175 4.33 -4.63 5.15
CA GLU A 175 3.25 -4.99 4.24
C GLU A 175 1.99 -4.12 4.44
N GLY A 176 1.13 -4.14 3.42
CA GLY A 176 -0.16 -3.44 3.42
C GLY A 176 -0.05 -1.95 3.13
N ASP A 177 -1.18 -1.26 3.30
CA ASP A 177 -1.29 0.18 3.07
C ASP A 177 -1.31 0.95 4.39
N VAL A 178 -1.00 2.25 4.31
CA VAL A 178 -1.08 3.21 5.41
C VAL A 178 -1.83 4.46 4.96
N GLN A 179 -2.51 5.08 5.92
CA GLN A 179 -3.09 6.40 5.76
C GLN A 179 -2.00 7.45 6.02
N GLU A 180 -1.36 7.94 4.97
CA GLU A 180 -0.38 9.02 5.08
C GLU A 180 -1.09 10.33 5.41
N ILE A 181 -0.56 11.07 6.38
CA ILE A 181 -0.93 12.45 6.68
C ILE A 181 0.34 13.30 6.60
N ARG A 182 0.29 14.37 5.79
CA ARG A 182 1.43 15.23 5.52
C ARG A 182 1.03 16.69 5.38
N VAL A 183 1.99 17.58 5.62
CA VAL A 183 1.91 19.01 5.31
C VAL A 183 2.13 19.23 3.81
N GLU A 184 1.21 19.96 3.19
CA GLU A 184 1.30 20.40 1.80
C GLU A 184 2.42 21.44 1.62
N GLY A 185 3.09 21.44 0.46
CA GLY A 185 4.07 22.48 0.12
C GLY A 185 5.33 22.47 0.98
N ALA A 186 5.77 21.28 1.40
CA ALA A 186 6.91 21.03 2.29
C ALA A 186 8.09 22.00 2.07
N THR A 187 8.45 22.76 3.12
CA THR A 187 9.51 23.80 3.06
C THR A 187 10.79 23.39 3.78
N LEU A 188 10.74 22.38 4.64
CA LEU A 188 11.90 21.89 5.37
C LEU A 188 12.75 21.02 4.46
N GLN A 189 14.05 21.24 4.44
CA GLN A 189 15.03 20.48 3.68
C GLN A 189 16.00 19.76 4.62
N ILE A 190 16.44 18.58 4.21
CA ILE A 190 17.40 17.78 4.97
C ILE A 190 18.80 18.37 4.77
N ALA A 191 19.30 19.08 5.78
CA ALA A 191 20.63 19.69 5.75
C ALA A 191 21.75 18.66 5.94
N LYS A 192 21.47 17.71 6.83
CA LYS A 192 22.40 16.67 7.27
C LYS A 192 21.60 15.44 7.66
N LEU A 193 22.15 14.27 7.33
CA LEU A 193 21.68 12.99 7.82
C LEU A 193 22.76 12.38 8.70
N GLU A 194 22.42 12.11 9.95
CA GLU A 194 23.29 11.50 10.94
C GLU A 194 22.78 10.09 11.27
N PHE A 195 23.70 9.16 11.46
CA PHE A 195 23.37 7.79 11.81
C PHE A 195 23.82 7.48 13.23
N GLY A 196 23.03 6.67 13.94
CA GLY A 196 23.40 6.17 15.26
C GLY A 196 24.63 5.25 15.25
N ASP A 197 24.94 4.67 14.09
CA ASP A 197 26.18 3.94 13.84
C ASP A 197 27.20 4.83 13.11
N PRO A 198 28.30 5.24 13.77
CA PRO A 198 29.33 6.08 13.16
C PRO A 198 30.06 5.42 11.99
N SER A 199 30.05 4.09 11.89
CA SER A 199 30.77 3.36 10.84
C SER A 199 30.21 3.64 9.44
N LEU A 200 28.91 3.96 9.32
CA LEU A 200 28.28 4.34 8.06
C LEU A 200 28.84 5.62 7.46
N LEU A 201 29.33 6.56 8.29
CA LEU A 201 29.92 7.80 7.79
C LEU A 201 31.18 7.53 6.95
N ALA A 202 31.89 6.44 7.22
CA ALA A 202 33.06 6.00 6.47
C ALA A 202 32.73 5.00 5.35
N ALA A 203 31.51 4.47 5.30
CA ALA A 203 31.11 3.49 4.31
C ALA A 203 30.93 4.16 2.93
N LYS A 204 31.77 3.77 1.96
CA LYS A 204 31.72 4.32 0.59
C LYS A 204 30.34 4.17 -0.06
N ALA A 205 29.69 3.02 0.13
CA ALA A 205 28.34 2.76 -0.37
C ALA A 205 27.33 3.78 0.17
N ALA A 206 27.32 4.04 1.49
CA ALA A 206 26.46 5.05 2.09
C ALA A 206 26.78 6.45 1.56
N GLN A 207 28.06 6.81 1.41
CA GLN A 207 28.48 8.10 0.87
C GLN A 207 28.03 8.34 -0.58
N GLN A 208 27.94 7.29 -1.40
CA GLN A 208 27.48 7.39 -2.78
C GLN A 208 25.99 7.74 -2.88
N HIS A 209 25.17 7.27 -1.92
CA HIS A 209 23.73 7.50 -1.93
C HIS A 209 23.29 8.74 -1.12
N LEU A 210 24.11 9.26 -0.20
CA LEU A 210 23.78 10.46 0.59
C LEU A 210 23.25 11.67 -0.23
N PRO A 211 23.78 11.98 -1.43
CA PRO A 211 23.26 13.07 -2.28
C PRO A 211 21.80 12.87 -2.75
N GLU A 212 21.26 11.66 -2.69
CA GLU A 212 19.85 11.39 -3.01
C GLU A 212 18.90 11.99 -1.96
N ILE A 213 19.40 12.21 -0.74
CA ILE A 213 18.61 12.69 0.41
C ILE A 213 18.97 14.12 0.82
N LEU A 214 20.26 14.47 0.82
CA LEU A 214 20.69 15.80 1.27
C LEU A 214 20.14 16.91 0.35
N GLY A 215 19.61 17.96 0.96
CA GLY A 215 18.97 19.10 0.28
C GLY A 215 17.55 18.83 -0.24
N LYS A 216 17.06 17.59 -0.16
CA LYS A 216 15.67 17.26 -0.52
C LYS A 216 14.70 17.73 0.57
N PRO A 217 13.41 17.92 0.24
CA PRO A 217 12.38 18.13 1.24
C PRO A 217 12.38 17.01 2.28
N TYR A 218 12.17 17.36 3.55
CA TYR A 218 12.03 16.38 4.62
C TYR A 218 10.75 15.56 4.39
N SER A 219 10.94 14.25 4.29
CA SER A 219 9.91 13.23 4.18
C SER A 219 10.45 11.98 4.84
N ARG A 220 9.76 11.48 5.85
CA ARG A 220 10.08 10.22 6.52
C ARG A 220 9.94 9.06 5.55
N MET A 221 8.93 9.08 4.68
CA MET A 221 8.72 8.11 3.61
C MET A 221 9.96 7.98 2.72
N THR A 222 10.49 9.12 2.28
CA THR A 222 11.69 9.16 1.41
C THR A 222 12.92 8.66 2.14
N ILE A 223 13.05 8.98 3.42
CA ILE A 223 14.16 8.50 4.26
C ILE A 223 14.01 7.00 4.52
N ASP A 224 12.83 6.48 4.85
CA ASP A 224 12.58 5.06 5.11
C ASP A 224 12.88 4.22 3.85
N LEU A 225 12.52 4.71 2.66
CA LEU A 225 12.88 4.10 1.38
C LEU A 225 14.41 4.11 1.17
N PHE A 226 15.08 5.23 1.42
CA PHE A 226 16.54 5.28 1.35
C PHE A 226 17.22 4.34 2.35
N LEU A 227 16.67 4.23 3.57
CA LEU A 227 17.20 3.34 4.59
C LEU A 227 17.03 1.86 4.19
N SER A 228 15.91 1.49 3.57
CA SER A 228 15.65 0.13 3.09
C SER A 228 16.45 -0.24 1.85
N GLU A 229 16.56 0.66 0.87
CA GLU A 229 17.18 0.37 -0.43
C GLU A 229 18.69 0.63 -0.46
N ALA A 230 19.19 1.64 0.25
CA ALA A 230 20.61 2.03 0.18
C ALA A 230 21.41 1.65 1.42
N ILE A 231 20.81 1.73 2.63
CA ILE A 231 21.56 1.55 3.89
C ILE A 231 21.46 0.13 4.43
N ARG A 232 20.27 -0.48 4.46
CA ARG A 232 20.06 -1.84 4.95
C ARG A 232 20.91 -2.88 4.20
N PRO A 233 21.08 -2.84 2.86
CA PRO A 233 21.94 -3.80 2.15
C PRO A 233 23.39 -3.79 2.62
N ILE A 234 23.92 -2.63 3.02
CA ILE A 234 25.30 -2.51 3.55
C ILE A 234 25.47 -3.37 4.80
N TYR A 235 24.47 -3.37 5.69
CA TYR A 235 24.46 -4.19 6.90
C TYR A 235 24.27 -5.67 6.59
N LEU A 236 23.33 -5.99 5.69
CA LEU A 236 23.05 -7.38 5.29
C LEU A 236 24.29 -8.05 4.68
N GLN A 237 25.01 -7.35 3.80
CA GLN A 237 26.26 -7.85 3.19
C GLN A 237 27.36 -8.16 4.21
N GLN A 238 27.35 -7.45 5.33
CA GLN A 238 28.32 -7.63 6.41
C GLN A 238 27.88 -8.67 7.45
N GLY A 239 26.73 -9.31 7.26
CA GLY A 239 26.19 -10.33 8.16
C GLY A 239 25.35 -9.80 9.32
N PHE A 240 25.03 -8.51 9.35
CA PHE A 240 24.11 -7.92 10.32
C PHE A 240 22.64 -8.18 9.94
N LEU A 241 22.25 -9.46 9.91
CA LEU A 241 20.94 -9.91 9.42
C LEU A 241 19.75 -9.35 10.19
N ARG A 242 19.97 -8.87 11.42
CA ARG A 242 18.94 -8.32 12.31
C ARG A 242 19.15 -6.83 12.60
N ALA A 243 19.84 -6.12 11.70
CA ALA A 243 20.05 -4.68 11.82
C ALA A 243 18.71 -3.94 11.93
N LYS A 244 18.57 -3.13 12.98
CA LYS A 244 17.41 -2.29 13.23
C LYS A 244 17.75 -0.85 12.85
N LEU A 245 17.08 -0.36 11.82
CA LEU A 245 17.10 1.03 11.40
C LEU A 245 15.80 1.62 11.94
N GLY A 246 15.90 2.48 12.95
CA GLY A 246 14.73 3.09 13.60
C GLY A 246 14.24 4.33 12.85
N PRO A 247 13.11 4.91 13.29
CA PRO A 247 12.49 6.02 12.59
C PRO A 247 13.40 7.26 12.58
N PRO A 248 13.44 8.02 11.47
CA PRO A 248 14.20 9.27 11.42
C PRO A 248 13.63 10.32 12.38
N GLU A 249 14.51 10.89 13.20
CA GLU A 249 14.22 11.90 14.20
C GLU A 249 14.83 13.24 13.79
N VAL A 250 14.06 14.32 13.88
CA VAL A 250 14.63 15.67 13.78
C VAL A 250 15.12 16.08 15.16
N ARG A 251 16.42 15.94 15.40
CA ARG A 251 17.03 16.35 16.67
C ARG A 251 17.23 17.85 16.70
N LEU A 252 16.38 18.53 17.44
CA LEU A 252 16.46 19.98 17.61
C LEU A 252 17.55 20.33 18.63
N THR A 253 18.53 21.12 18.19
CA THR A 253 19.42 21.81 19.12
C THR A 253 18.69 23.05 19.64
N GLY A 254 18.14 23.00 20.86
CA GLY A 254 17.48 24.15 21.50
C GLY A 254 16.13 23.83 22.14
N ASP A 255 15.34 24.87 22.41
CA ASP A 255 13.98 24.75 22.94
C ASP A 255 13.05 24.11 21.89
N SER A 256 12.34 23.04 22.25
CA SER A 256 11.35 22.34 21.43
C SER A 256 10.20 23.24 20.93
N HIS A 257 10.11 24.48 21.44
CA HIS A 257 9.16 25.51 21.03
C HIS A 257 9.71 26.52 19.99
N GLN A 258 10.97 26.41 19.54
CA GLN A 258 11.52 27.29 18.51
C GLN A 258 11.00 26.97 17.09
N LYS A 259 10.91 28.02 16.24
CA LYS A 259 10.68 27.85 14.81
C LYS A 259 11.83 27.06 14.19
N LEU A 260 11.51 26.00 13.46
CA LEU A 260 12.51 25.22 12.75
C LEU A 260 13.17 26.07 11.65
N PRO A 261 14.49 25.99 11.48
CA PRO A 261 15.14 26.50 10.29
C PRO A 261 14.62 25.76 9.06
N ALA A 262 14.68 26.40 7.89
CA ALA A 262 14.33 25.75 6.62
C ALA A 262 15.21 24.52 6.31
N GLN A 263 16.39 24.44 6.92
CA GLN A 263 17.35 23.36 6.76
C GLN A 263 17.53 22.65 8.12
N ILE A 264 17.14 21.38 8.20
CA ILE A 264 17.11 20.62 9.45
C ILE A 264 18.09 19.44 9.43
N PRO A 265 18.77 19.14 10.56
CA PRO A 265 19.48 17.88 10.72
C PRO A 265 18.48 16.76 11.04
N VAL A 266 18.68 15.60 10.42
CA VAL A 266 17.93 14.38 10.69
C VAL A 266 18.87 13.36 11.27
N TYR A 267 18.45 12.68 12.33
CA TYR A 267 19.17 11.59 12.96
C TYR A 267 18.39 10.29 12.80
N VAL A 268 19.06 9.23 12.39
CA VAL A 268 18.48 7.89 12.27
C VAL A 268 19.12 7.00 13.33
N PRO A 269 18.37 6.53 14.35
CA PRO A 269 18.88 5.56 15.29
C PRO A 269 19.14 4.23 14.56
N ILE A 270 20.35 3.70 14.70
CA ILE A 270 20.70 2.40 14.11
C ILE A 270 21.31 1.51 15.18
N ALA A 271 20.81 0.29 15.26
CA ALA A 271 21.37 -0.80 16.04
C ALA A 271 21.75 -1.94 15.07
N PRO A 272 23.03 -2.04 14.66
CA PRO A 272 23.48 -3.06 13.71
C PRO A 272 23.21 -4.50 14.20
N GLY A 273 23.33 -4.73 15.50
CA GLY A 273 23.20 -6.07 16.09
C GLY A 273 24.49 -6.88 15.93
N ALA A 274 24.37 -8.21 16.05
CA ALA A 274 25.48 -9.13 15.86
C ALA A 274 25.72 -9.43 14.38
N VAL A 275 26.98 -9.69 14.02
CA VAL A 275 27.33 -10.32 12.74
C VAL A 275 27.09 -11.81 12.86
N TYR A 276 26.31 -12.39 11.97
CA TYR A 276 26.07 -13.83 11.91
C TYR A 276 26.91 -14.49 10.82
N ARG A 277 27.36 -15.72 11.10
CA ARG A 277 27.98 -16.61 10.12
C ARG A 277 27.00 -17.70 9.70
N TRP A 278 27.11 -18.14 8.45
CA TRP A 278 26.32 -19.24 7.93
C TRP A 278 26.71 -20.53 8.63
N LYS A 279 25.74 -21.27 9.18
CA LYS A 279 25.97 -22.58 9.77
C LYS A 279 25.56 -23.68 8.80
N GLU A 280 24.27 -23.84 8.58
CA GLU A 280 23.73 -24.93 7.77
C GLU A 280 22.36 -24.60 7.22
N ILE A 281 21.90 -25.44 6.31
CA ILE A 281 20.57 -25.40 5.73
C ILE A 281 19.99 -26.79 5.68
N HIS A 282 18.69 -26.89 5.95
CA HIS A 282 17.91 -28.12 5.87
C HIS A 282 16.76 -27.92 4.91
N TRP A 283 16.72 -28.69 3.83
CA TRP A 283 15.68 -28.62 2.81
C TRP A 283 14.58 -29.65 3.07
N THR A 284 13.34 -29.27 2.76
CA THR A 284 12.18 -30.17 2.79
C THR A 284 11.25 -29.87 1.62
N GLY A 285 10.59 -30.90 1.10
CA GLY A 285 9.63 -30.76 -0.01
C GLY A 285 10.26 -30.62 -1.41
N ASN A 286 11.59 -30.68 -1.52
CA ASN A 286 12.33 -30.67 -2.77
C ASN A 286 12.47 -32.08 -3.36
N THR A 287 11.47 -32.54 -4.11
CA THR A 287 11.51 -33.86 -4.76
C THR A 287 12.15 -33.83 -6.14
N LEU A 288 12.12 -32.66 -6.79
CA LEU A 288 12.55 -32.46 -8.18
C LEU A 288 13.99 -31.95 -8.30
N VAL A 289 14.43 -31.17 -7.31
CA VAL A 289 15.75 -30.52 -7.29
C VAL A 289 16.55 -31.06 -6.11
N SER A 290 17.73 -31.60 -6.40
CA SER A 290 18.60 -32.18 -5.38
C SER A 290 19.12 -31.11 -4.41
N GLU A 291 19.31 -31.47 -3.14
CA GLU A 291 19.92 -30.57 -2.15
C GLU A 291 21.28 -30.04 -2.60
N PHE A 292 22.09 -30.87 -3.27
CA PHE A 292 23.37 -30.43 -3.83
C PHE A 292 23.22 -29.27 -4.84
N THR A 293 22.19 -29.32 -5.68
CA THR A 293 21.89 -28.23 -6.62
C THR A 293 21.41 -26.99 -5.86
N LEU A 294 20.50 -27.16 -4.90
CA LEU A 294 19.94 -26.07 -4.11
C LEU A 294 21.03 -25.35 -3.29
N ASP A 295 21.93 -26.09 -2.65
CA ASP A 295 23.08 -25.57 -1.92
C ASP A 295 24.03 -24.79 -2.85
N GLY A 296 24.28 -25.33 -4.05
CA GLY A 296 25.07 -24.68 -5.07
C GLY A 296 24.46 -23.35 -5.54
N LEU A 297 23.12 -23.29 -5.65
CA LEU A 297 22.38 -22.08 -6.00
C LEU A 297 22.41 -21.04 -4.90
N LEU A 298 22.55 -21.39 -3.62
CA LEU A 298 22.78 -20.38 -2.58
C LEU A 298 24.20 -19.81 -2.66
N GLY A 299 25.19 -20.68 -2.84
CA GLY A 299 26.59 -20.28 -2.98
C GLY A 299 27.25 -19.81 -1.67
N VAL A 300 26.68 -20.18 -0.52
CA VAL A 300 27.22 -19.89 0.83
C VAL A 300 27.74 -21.17 1.47
N LYS A 301 28.85 -21.07 2.20
CA LYS A 301 29.47 -22.23 2.88
C LYS A 301 29.43 -22.06 4.39
N HIS A 302 29.49 -23.19 5.10
CA HIS A 302 29.60 -23.20 6.55
C HIS A 302 30.79 -22.31 7.01
N GLY A 303 30.51 -21.37 7.90
CA GLY A 303 31.46 -20.44 8.49
C GLY A 303 31.63 -19.12 7.74
N ASP A 304 31.11 -19.01 6.52
CA ASP A 304 31.09 -17.75 5.78
C ASP A 304 30.30 -16.69 6.56
N ILE A 305 30.58 -15.41 6.29
CA ILE A 305 29.67 -14.35 6.76
C ILE A 305 28.31 -14.63 6.10
N ALA A 306 27.24 -14.59 6.89
CA ALA A 306 25.90 -14.77 6.35
C ALA A 306 25.48 -13.48 5.63
N ASP A 307 26.00 -13.27 4.42
CA ASP A 307 25.65 -12.14 3.55
C ASP A 307 24.16 -12.24 3.18
N GLY A 308 23.34 -11.38 3.78
CA GLY A 308 21.90 -11.38 3.58
C GLY A 308 21.48 -11.07 2.13
N MET A 309 22.28 -10.29 1.40
CA MET A 309 22.00 -10.00 -0.01
C MET A 309 22.29 -11.22 -0.90
N GLN A 310 23.40 -11.91 -0.61
CA GLN A 310 23.73 -13.15 -1.31
C GLN A 310 22.70 -14.25 -1.02
N ILE A 311 22.23 -14.34 0.23
CA ILE A 311 21.22 -15.30 0.66
C ILE A 311 19.90 -15.04 -0.06
N GLU A 312 19.40 -13.80 -0.09
CA GLU A 312 18.15 -13.47 -0.80
C GLU A 312 18.25 -13.75 -2.30
N ALA A 313 19.35 -13.32 -2.94
CA ALA A 313 19.62 -13.64 -4.34
C ALA A 313 19.78 -15.17 -4.58
N GLY A 314 20.17 -15.92 -3.56
CA GLY A 314 20.16 -17.38 -3.57
C GLY A 314 18.74 -17.94 -3.56
N TRP A 315 17.84 -17.40 -2.76
CA TRP A 315 16.42 -17.78 -2.78
C TRP A 315 15.78 -17.50 -4.13
N ASP A 316 16.06 -16.34 -4.74
CA ASP A 316 15.59 -16.01 -6.09
C ASP A 316 16.07 -17.04 -7.12
N ARG A 317 17.37 -17.38 -7.10
CA ARG A 317 17.93 -18.41 -8.00
C ARG A 317 17.28 -19.78 -7.80
N VAL A 318 16.89 -20.14 -6.57
CA VAL A 318 16.14 -21.37 -6.33
C VAL A 318 14.71 -21.28 -6.90
N ARG A 319 14.01 -20.15 -6.72
CA ARG A 319 12.67 -19.93 -7.34
C ARG A 319 12.77 -20.04 -8.86
N GLU A 320 13.80 -19.45 -9.45
CA GLU A 320 14.10 -19.51 -10.89
C GLU A 320 14.37 -20.95 -11.35
N GLU A 321 15.16 -21.73 -10.62
CA GLU A 321 15.42 -23.14 -10.96
C GLU A 321 14.15 -23.98 -11.07
N TYR A 322 13.17 -23.75 -10.19
CA TYR A 322 11.84 -24.40 -10.30
C TYR A 322 11.05 -23.86 -11.50
N ALA A 323 11.08 -22.54 -11.72
CA ALA A 323 10.36 -21.92 -12.82
C ALA A 323 10.91 -22.32 -14.21
N HIS A 324 12.21 -22.58 -14.33
CA HIS A 324 12.85 -23.15 -15.54
C HIS A 324 12.33 -24.57 -15.85
N ARG A 325 11.80 -25.26 -14.85
CA ARG A 325 11.23 -26.61 -14.96
C ARG A 325 9.70 -26.60 -15.09
N GLY A 326 9.08 -25.44 -15.22
CA GLY A 326 7.64 -25.27 -15.34
C GLY A 326 6.88 -25.11 -14.03
N TYR A 327 7.56 -25.03 -12.88
CA TYR A 327 6.93 -24.87 -11.58
C TYR A 327 6.85 -23.38 -11.21
N LEU A 328 5.99 -22.65 -11.93
CA LEU A 328 5.87 -21.19 -11.83
C LEU A 328 5.32 -20.70 -10.48
N GLU A 329 4.59 -21.57 -9.78
CA GLU A 329 3.97 -21.27 -8.49
C GLU A 329 4.70 -21.95 -7.32
N ALA A 330 5.94 -22.41 -7.56
CA ALA A 330 6.76 -22.98 -6.49
C ALA A 330 6.95 -21.96 -5.37
N LYS A 331 6.58 -22.35 -4.14
CA LYS A 331 6.75 -21.52 -2.95
C LYS A 331 7.94 -22.00 -2.16
N ILE A 332 8.82 -21.08 -1.80
CA ILE A 332 9.98 -21.31 -0.96
C ILE A 332 9.77 -20.52 0.32
N ASP A 333 9.75 -21.22 1.44
CA ASP A 333 9.55 -20.64 2.78
C ASP A 333 10.80 -20.88 3.64
N PRO A 334 11.79 -19.97 3.61
CA PRO A 334 12.99 -20.07 4.42
C PRO A 334 12.75 -19.55 5.84
N ALA A 335 12.89 -20.43 6.83
CA ALA A 335 12.79 -20.09 8.24
C ALA A 335 14.18 -19.98 8.89
N PRO A 336 14.67 -18.78 9.25
CA PRO A 336 15.96 -18.62 9.90
C PRO A 336 15.92 -19.03 11.39
N ALA A 337 16.95 -19.74 11.83
CA ALA A 337 17.23 -20.08 13.22
C ALA A 337 18.55 -19.44 13.66
N TYR A 338 18.46 -18.39 14.46
CA TYR A 338 19.62 -17.64 14.97
C TYR A 338 20.15 -18.26 16.26
N ASP A 339 21.47 -18.48 16.31
CA ASP A 339 22.21 -18.77 17.53
C ASP A 339 23.01 -17.52 17.93
N ASP A 340 22.45 -16.75 18.86
CA ASP A 340 23.03 -15.50 19.33
C ASP A 340 24.32 -15.71 20.14
N GLN A 341 24.54 -16.90 20.72
CA GLN A 341 25.77 -17.21 21.46
C GLN A 341 26.91 -17.60 20.53
N ALA A 342 26.62 -18.43 19.52
CA ALA A 342 27.60 -18.83 18.52
C ALA A 342 27.78 -17.80 17.40
N HIS A 343 26.92 -16.78 17.34
CA HIS A 343 26.83 -15.82 16.23
C HIS A 343 26.70 -16.52 14.87
N THR A 344 25.78 -17.50 14.80
CA THR A 344 25.51 -18.24 13.57
C THR A 344 24.02 -18.26 13.23
N VAL A 345 23.71 -18.48 11.95
CA VAL A 345 22.36 -18.66 11.46
C VAL A 345 22.26 -19.97 10.68
N SER A 346 21.20 -20.73 10.93
CA SER A 346 20.82 -21.90 10.13
C SER A 346 19.47 -21.63 9.47
N TYR A 347 19.16 -22.30 8.36
CA TYR A 347 17.85 -22.17 7.72
C TYR A 347 17.16 -23.53 7.63
N ALA A 348 15.89 -23.58 8.04
CA ALA A 348 14.99 -24.66 7.69
C ALA A 348 14.11 -24.17 6.54
N VAL A 349 14.21 -24.80 5.37
CA VAL A 349 13.53 -24.33 4.16
C VAL A 349 12.51 -25.36 3.70
N SER A 350 11.25 -24.93 3.63
CA SER A 350 10.16 -25.74 3.07
C SER A 350 9.86 -25.30 1.65
N ILE A 351 9.86 -26.26 0.73
CA ILE A 351 9.48 -26.04 -0.67
C ILE A 351 8.13 -26.70 -0.95
N GLN A 352 7.21 -25.92 -1.51
CA GLN A 352 5.98 -26.41 -2.10
C GLN A 352 6.10 -26.26 -3.61
N GLU A 353 6.43 -27.34 -4.31
CA GLU A 353 6.78 -27.29 -5.75
C GLU A 353 5.58 -26.85 -6.62
N GLY A 354 4.35 -27.19 -6.23
CA GLY A 354 3.14 -26.81 -6.96
C GLY A 354 2.94 -27.60 -8.27
N PRO A 355 1.97 -27.20 -9.12
CA PRO A 355 1.74 -27.85 -10.40
C PRO A 355 2.83 -27.50 -11.43
N GLN A 356 3.10 -28.45 -12.34
CA GLN A 356 3.98 -28.23 -13.47
C GLN A 356 3.18 -27.68 -14.66
N TYR A 357 3.53 -26.47 -15.09
CA TYR A 357 2.87 -25.78 -16.18
C TYR A 357 3.46 -26.12 -17.56
N HIS A 358 2.57 -26.24 -18.53
CA HIS A 358 2.89 -26.42 -19.94
C HIS A 358 2.52 -25.15 -20.71
N PHE A 359 3.25 -24.83 -21.76
CA PHE A 359 2.94 -23.67 -22.59
C PHE A 359 1.59 -23.86 -23.30
N GLY A 360 0.65 -22.93 -23.07
CA GLY A 360 -0.65 -22.91 -23.73
C GLY A 360 -0.55 -22.21 -25.08
N LYS A 361 -0.63 -20.88 -25.06
CA LYS A 361 -0.50 -20.03 -26.25
C LYS A 361 0.18 -18.69 -25.93
N MET A 362 0.61 -18.02 -27.00
CA MET A 362 1.10 -16.64 -26.93
C MET A 362 0.04 -15.69 -27.47
N ILE A 363 -0.23 -14.62 -26.74
CA ILE A 363 -1.17 -13.55 -27.09
C ILE A 363 -0.35 -12.27 -27.27
N LEU A 364 -0.51 -11.64 -28.44
CA LEU A 364 0.31 -10.51 -28.87
C LEU A 364 -0.56 -9.29 -29.13
N THR A 365 -0.17 -8.13 -28.60
CA THR A 365 -0.82 -6.85 -28.88
C THR A 365 0.19 -5.78 -29.28
N GLY A 366 -0.24 -4.80 -30.08
CA GLY A 366 0.59 -3.64 -30.43
C GLY A 366 1.62 -3.84 -31.56
N ILE A 367 1.62 -5.00 -32.24
CA ILE A 367 2.50 -5.26 -33.38
C ILE A 367 1.72 -5.62 -34.65
N SER A 368 2.37 -5.50 -35.81
CA SER A 368 1.77 -5.85 -37.10
C SER A 368 1.61 -7.37 -37.27
N PRO A 369 0.64 -7.85 -38.08
CA PRO A 369 0.47 -9.29 -38.37
C PRO A 369 1.69 -9.96 -39.03
N ALA A 370 2.59 -9.18 -39.65
CA ALA A 370 3.85 -9.70 -40.18
C ALA A 370 4.87 -9.95 -39.06
N ALA A 371 4.97 -9.03 -38.10
CA ALA A 371 5.82 -9.15 -36.92
C ALA A 371 5.32 -10.27 -36.00
N GLU A 372 4.00 -10.38 -35.82
CA GLU A 372 3.36 -11.44 -35.04
C GLU A 372 3.74 -12.84 -35.57
N ARG A 373 3.66 -13.05 -36.89
CA ARG A 373 4.10 -14.32 -37.52
C ARG A 373 5.58 -14.62 -37.30
N LYS A 374 6.44 -13.60 -37.34
CA LYS A 374 7.88 -13.75 -37.06
C LYS A 374 8.12 -14.13 -35.61
N LEU A 375 7.44 -13.48 -34.68
CA LEU A 375 7.55 -13.75 -33.25
C LEU A 375 7.02 -15.15 -32.88
N HIS A 376 5.88 -15.58 -33.43
CA HIS A 376 5.42 -16.97 -33.26
C HIS A 376 6.41 -17.99 -33.82
N ALA A 377 7.08 -17.69 -34.95
CA ALA A 377 8.09 -18.58 -35.51
C ALA A 377 9.39 -18.61 -34.70
N ALA A 378 9.72 -17.52 -34.01
CA ALA A 378 10.87 -17.42 -33.12
C ALA A 378 10.60 -17.96 -31.70
N TRP A 379 9.34 -18.28 -31.39
CA TRP A 379 8.94 -18.74 -30.07
C TRP A 379 9.59 -20.10 -29.73
N PRO A 380 10.30 -20.23 -28.60
CA PRO A 380 11.18 -21.37 -28.34
C PRO A 380 10.50 -22.59 -27.67
N ILE A 381 9.21 -22.51 -27.33
CA ILE A 381 8.48 -23.54 -26.58
C ILE A 381 7.26 -24.01 -27.38
N ALA A 382 7.16 -25.28 -27.72
CA ALA A 382 6.00 -25.78 -28.44
C ALA A 382 4.73 -25.78 -27.55
N ALA A 383 3.55 -25.60 -28.15
CA ALA A 383 2.29 -25.71 -27.42
C ALA A 383 2.17 -27.12 -26.80
N GLY A 384 1.86 -27.17 -25.49
CA GLY A 384 1.82 -28.40 -24.69
C GLY A 384 3.18 -28.90 -24.20
N GLU A 385 4.30 -28.27 -24.57
CA GLU A 385 5.61 -28.53 -23.95
C GLU A 385 5.66 -27.92 -22.54
N ILE A 386 6.46 -28.49 -21.64
CA ILE A 386 6.73 -27.89 -20.33
C ILE A 386 7.20 -26.44 -20.54
N PHE A 387 6.60 -25.52 -19.81
CA PHE A 387 7.00 -24.13 -19.89
C PHE A 387 8.34 -23.92 -19.19
N ASP A 388 9.36 -23.56 -19.96
CA ASP A 388 10.68 -23.24 -19.44
C ASP A 388 10.84 -21.72 -19.39
N LYS A 389 10.82 -21.15 -18.17
CA LYS A 389 10.94 -19.70 -17.97
C LYS A 389 12.28 -19.14 -18.49
N ALA A 390 13.36 -19.92 -18.53
CA ALA A 390 14.64 -19.44 -19.06
C ALA A 390 14.56 -19.18 -20.57
N LYS A 391 13.90 -20.07 -21.32
CA LYS A 391 13.67 -19.88 -22.77
C LYS A 391 12.81 -18.65 -23.04
N PHE A 392 11.81 -18.39 -22.19
CA PHE A 392 10.97 -17.20 -22.27
C PHE A 392 11.77 -15.91 -22.01
N GLU A 393 12.57 -15.88 -20.94
CA GLU A 393 13.41 -14.73 -20.60
C GLU A 393 14.48 -14.44 -21.65
N ASP A 394 15.10 -15.47 -22.25
CA ASP A 394 16.01 -15.32 -23.38
C ASP A 394 15.34 -14.65 -24.58
N LEU A 395 14.09 -15.01 -24.88
CA LEU A 395 13.32 -14.34 -25.92
C LEU A 395 13.02 -12.87 -25.57
N LEU A 396 12.64 -12.58 -24.32
CA LEU A 396 12.41 -11.19 -23.86
C LEU A 396 13.68 -10.35 -23.99
N ALA A 397 14.83 -10.90 -23.59
CA ALA A 397 16.13 -10.25 -23.73
C ALA A 397 16.43 -9.94 -25.20
N LYS A 398 16.19 -10.89 -26.11
CA LYS A 398 16.35 -10.67 -27.56
C LYS A 398 15.42 -9.59 -28.07
N LEU A 399 14.17 -9.52 -27.63
CA LEU A 399 13.26 -8.43 -28.00
C LEU A 399 13.79 -7.08 -27.51
N GLN A 400 14.43 -7.00 -26.35
CA GLN A 400 14.93 -5.73 -25.83
C GLN A 400 16.23 -5.26 -26.50
N THR A 401 17.17 -6.17 -26.76
CA THR A 401 18.53 -5.79 -27.17
C THR A 401 18.93 -6.24 -28.58
N HIS A 402 18.23 -7.21 -29.15
CA HIS A 402 18.60 -7.90 -30.40
C HIS A 402 17.37 -8.21 -31.27
N GLN A 403 16.48 -7.24 -31.45
CA GLN A 403 15.19 -7.43 -32.14
C GLN A 403 15.35 -7.97 -33.57
N GLU A 404 16.48 -7.71 -34.23
CA GLU A 404 16.85 -8.25 -35.54
C GLU A 404 16.95 -9.78 -35.54
N GLN A 405 17.27 -10.41 -34.41
CA GLN A 405 17.30 -11.87 -34.29
C GLN A 405 15.90 -12.49 -34.30
N VAL A 406 14.87 -11.71 -33.94
CA VAL A 406 13.47 -12.13 -33.90
C VAL A 406 12.74 -11.74 -35.18
N PHE A 407 12.86 -10.47 -35.58
CA PHE A 407 12.10 -9.89 -36.69
C PHE A 407 12.87 -9.87 -38.03
N GLY A 408 14.18 -10.10 -38.02
CA GLY A 408 15.02 -9.98 -39.20
C GLY A 408 15.09 -8.55 -39.71
N GLU A 409 14.94 -8.37 -41.03
CA GLU A 409 14.92 -7.05 -41.67
C GLU A 409 13.56 -6.34 -41.57
N LEU A 410 12.57 -6.93 -40.90
CA LEU A 410 11.24 -6.32 -40.76
C LEU A 410 11.35 -5.08 -39.85
N PRO A 411 10.96 -3.88 -40.31
CA PRO A 411 10.98 -2.69 -39.48
C PRO A 411 9.89 -2.80 -38.40
N VAL A 412 10.31 -2.98 -37.15
CA VAL A 412 9.45 -2.99 -35.97
C VAL A 412 9.92 -1.87 -35.05
N HIS A 413 8.98 -1.10 -34.50
CA HIS A 413 9.25 -0.01 -33.58
C HIS A 413 8.33 -0.16 -32.38
N TYR A 414 8.91 -0.26 -31.20
CA TYR A 414 8.23 -0.20 -29.90
C TYR A 414 9.19 0.41 -28.89
N GLU A 415 8.65 1.07 -27.87
CA GLU A 415 9.44 1.63 -26.77
C GLU A 415 9.65 0.61 -25.66
N ASN A 416 8.64 -0.23 -25.41
CA ASN A 416 8.70 -1.29 -24.41
C ASN A 416 7.84 -2.50 -24.80
N VAL A 417 8.11 -3.62 -24.12
CA VAL A 417 7.33 -4.86 -24.23
C VAL A 417 6.85 -5.22 -22.83
N GLY A 418 5.58 -4.91 -22.55
CA GLY A 418 4.89 -5.44 -21.39
C GLY A 418 4.75 -6.95 -21.53
N HIS A 419 4.89 -7.68 -20.43
CA HIS A 419 4.82 -9.14 -20.44
C HIS A 419 4.14 -9.68 -19.18
N TRP A 420 3.30 -10.69 -19.36
CA TRP A 420 2.60 -11.36 -18.27
C TRP A 420 2.49 -12.86 -18.55
N LEU A 421 2.63 -13.65 -17.49
CA LEU A 421 2.32 -15.08 -17.51
C LEU A 421 0.96 -15.27 -16.86
N GLN A 422 0.02 -15.85 -17.59
CA GLN A 422 -1.30 -16.18 -17.09
C GLN A 422 -1.39 -17.69 -16.88
N THR A 423 -1.33 -18.12 -15.61
CA THR A 423 -1.45 -19.53 -15.24
C THR A 423 -2.91 -19.96 -15.18
N ASP A 424 -3.20 -21.16 -15.68
CA ASP A 424 -4.45 -21.89 -15.46
C ASP A 424 -4.14 -23.18 -14.69
N ALA A 425 -4.35 -23.14 -13.38
CA ALA A 425 -4.08 -24.27 -12.48
C ALA A 425 -5.00 -25.48 -12.72
N ARG A 426 -6.12 -25.34 -13.44
CA ARG A 426 -7.01 -26.48 -13.76
C ARG A 426 -6.46 -27.29 -14.92
N GLU A 427 -5.98 -26.59 -15.94
CA GLU A 427 -5.43 -27.20 -17.16
C GLU A 427 -3.92 -27.42 -17.08
N ASN A 428 -3.25 -26.91 -16.02
CA ASN A 428 -1.80 -26.87 -15.88
C ASN A 428 -1.13 -26.23 -17.10
N THR A 429 -1.74 -25.17 -17.64
CA THR A 429 -1.22 -24.41 -18.78
C THR A 429 -0.85 -23.00 -18.37
N VAL A 430 0.12 -22.41 -19.06
CA VAL A 430 0.46 -21.00 -18.93
C VAL A 430 0.40 -20.34 -20.30
N ASP A 431 -0.38 -19.27 -20.38
CA ASP A 431 -0.43 -18.39 -21.54
C ASP A 431 0.53 -17.22 -21.35
N VAL A 432 1.18 -16.82 -22.44
CA VAL A 432 2.13 -15.71 -22.45
C VAL A 432 1.50 -14.53 -23.16
N LEU A 433 1.41 -13.41 -22.45
CA LEU A 433 0.87 -12.17 -23.00
C LEU A 433 2.03 -11.20 -23.21
N LEU A 434 2.21 -10.71 -24.44
CA LEU A 434 3.17 -9.64 -24.76
C LEU A 434 2.44 -8.44 -25.36
N ASP A 435 2.63 -7.28 -24.75
CA ASP A 435 2.05 -6.00 -25.16
C ASP A 435 3.15 -5.03 -25.59
N PHE A 436 3.19 -4.72 -26.88
CA PHE A 436 4.16 -3.82 -27.47
C PHE A 436 3.58 -2.41 -27.53
N LYS A 437 4.29 -1.40 -27.00
CA LYS A 437 3.82 -0.01 -27.00
C LYS A 437 4.62 0.91 -27.90
#